data_AF-A0A195BE03-F1
#
_entry.id   AF-A0A195BE03-F1
#
_cell.length_a   1.000
_cell.length_b   1.000
_cell.length_c   1.000
_cell.angle_alpha   90.00
_cell.angle_beta   90.00
_cell.angle_gamma   90.00
#
_symmetry.space_group_name_H-M   'P 1'
#
loop_
_entity.id
_entity.type
_entity.pdbx_description
1 polymer ?
#
loop_
_entity_poly.entity_id
_entity_poly.type
_entity_poly.pdbx_seq_one_letter_code
_entity_poly.pdbx_strand_id
1 'polypeptide(L)'
;LYIYATCARSIKYIILNKGGETLSIITYHMQKNKSKLNLPVGMVKCIADRQDERGTYLPLKIKNRSFYYLVNKSGTFVNSKLFDHTMG
;
A
#
# COMPACT_ATOMS: atom_id res chain seq x y z
N LEU A 1 21.17 -3.07 -6.90
CA LEU A 1 20.72 -2.38 -5.66
C LEU A 1 19.44 -1.55 -5.87
N TYR A 2 19.39 -0.70 -6.90
CA TYR A 2 18.24 0.20 -7.16
C TYR A 2 16.92 -0.55 -7.43
N ILE A 3 16.93 -1.54 -8.32
CA ILE A 3 15.76 -2.40 -8.62
C ILE A 3 15.21 -3.06 -7.35
N TYR A 4 16.11 -3.58 -6.49
CA TYR A 4 15.72 -4.20 -5.22
C TYR A 4 15.01 -3.20 -4.29
N ALA A 5 15.54 -1.99 -4.16
CA ALA A 5 14.94 -0.94 -3.33
C ALA A 5 13.59 -0.45 -3.87
N THR A 6 13.39 -0.45 -5.19
CA THR A 6 12.10 -0.11 -5.82
C THR A 6 11.09 -1.22 -5.65
N CYS A 7 11.46 -2.48 -5.89
CA CYS A 7 10.60 -3.66 -5.67
C CYS A 7 10.14 -3.78 -4.21
N ALA A 8 11.01 -3.41 -3.25
CA ALA A 8 10.69 -3.37 -1.83
C ALA A 8 9.61 -2.35 -1.46
N ARG A 9 9.42 -1.31 -2.29
CA ARG A 9 8.47 -0.21 -2.04
C ARG A 9 7.22 -0.30 -2.90
N SER A 10 7.27 -1.02 -4.01
CA SER A 10 6.10 -1.31 -4.85
C SER A 10 5.19 -2.33 -4.17
N ILE A 11 3.92 -1.98 -4.00
CA ILE A 11 2.91 -2.81 -3.36
C ILE A 11 2.26 -3.72 -4.40
N LYS A 12 2.18 -5.00 -4.08
CA LYS A 12 1.48 -6.04 -4.84
C LYS A 12 0.06 -6.26 -4.34
N TYR A 13 -0.12 -6.35 -3.03
CA TYR A 13 -1.44 -6.54 -2.42
C TYR A 13 -1.62 -5.70 -1.16
N ILE A 14 -2.84 -5.23 -0.97
CA ILE A 14 -3.31 -4.62 0.26
C ILE A 14 -4.53 -5.43 0.68
N ILE A 15 -4.48 -6.00 1.87
CA ILE A 15 -5.51 -6.91 2.37
C ILE A 15 -5.99 -6.37 3.71
N LEU A 16 -7.28 -6.04 3.80
CA LEU A 16 -7.92 -5.82 5.08
C LEU A 16 -8.19 -7.19 5.72
N ASN A 17 -7.59 -7.44 6.87
CA ASN A 17 -7.74 -8.71 7.56
C ASN A 17 -9.12 -8.81 8.21
N LYS A 18 -9.58 -10.04 8.47
CA LYS A 18 -10.86 -10.29 9.15
C LYS A 18 -10.91 -9.53 10.48
N GLY A 19 -12.04 -8.89 10.76
CA GLY A 19 -12.24 -8.01 11.91
C GLY A 19 -12.02 -6.52 11.61
N GLY A 20 -11.36 -6.17 10.50
CA GLY A 20 -11.24 -4.78 10.06
C GLY A 20 -10.26 -3.93 10.88
N GLU A 21 -9.50 -4.54 11.80
CA GLU A 21 -8.58 -3.82 12.69
C GLU A 21 -7.15 -3.76 12.13
N THR A 22 -6.79 -4.66 11.22
CA THR A 22 -5.42 -4.77 10.69
C THR A 22 -5.39 -4.90 9.16
N LEU A 23 -4.32 -4.39 8.58
CA LEU A 23 -3.99 -4.39 7.17
C LEU A 23 -2.70 -5.18 6.94
N SER A 24 -2.73 -6.08 5.96
CA SER A 24 -1.54 -6.74 5.43
C SER A 24 -1.13 -6.07 4.11
N ILE A 25 0.07 -5.49 4.08
CA ILE A 25 0.69 -4.97 2.85
C ILE A 25 1.71 -5.99 2.38
N ILE A 26 1.57 -6.42 1.13
CA ILE A 26 2.52 -7.32 0.47
C ILE A 26 3.19 -6.54 -0.67
N THR A 27 4.51 -6.44 -0.64
CA THR A 27 5.32 -5.76 -1.65
C THR A 27 5.87 -6.74 -2.68
N TYR A 28 6.38 -6.21 -3.80
CA TYR A 28 7.12 -6.98 -4.81
C TYR A 28 8.54 -7.35 -4.36
N HIS A 29 8.85 -7.24 -3.07
CA HIS A 29 10.16 -7.56 -2.53
C HIS A 29 10.55 -9.01 -2.91
N MET A 30 11.75 -9.18 -3.45
CA MET A 30 12.21 -10.47 -3.99
C MET A 30 12.31 -11.56 -2.91
N GLN A 31 12.60 -11.17 -1.67
CA GLN A 31 12.61 -12.07 -0.52
C GLN A 31 11.24 -12.11 0.16
N LYS A 32 10.58 -13.29 0.14
CA LYS A 32 9.24 -13.51 0.70
C LYS A 32 9.10 -13.09 2.18
N ASN A 33 10.12 -13.32 3.00
CA ASN A 33 10.03 -13.00 4.43
C ASN A 33 10.02 -11.49 4.72
N LYS A 34 10.48 -10.66 3.77
CA LYS A 34 10.50 -9.19 3.91
C LYS A 34 9.40 -8.50 3.10
N SER A 35 8.59 -9.25 2.37
CA SER A 35 7.56 -8.68 1.51
C SER A 35 6.28 -8.32 2.23
N LYS A 36 6.00 -8.95 3.39
CA LYS A 36 4.74 -8.79 4.15
C LYS A 36 4.91 -7.87 5.35
N LEU A 37 4.00 -6.91 5.50
CA LEU A 37 3.88 -6.00 6.64
C LEU A 37 2.46 -6.09 7.18
N ASN A 38 2.31 -6.39 8.48
CA ASN A 38 1.02 -6.34 9.16
C ASN A 38 0.97 -5.09 10.04
N LEU A 39 -0.04 -4.26 9.84
CA LEU A 39 -0.17 -2.96 10.48
C LEU A 39 -1.61 -2.75 10.96
N PRO A 40 -1.85 -2.06 12.08
CA PRO A 40 -3.18 -1.59 12.43
C PRO A 40 -3.77 -0.65 11.36
N VAL A 41 -5.09 -0.68 11.20
CA VAL A 41 -5.81 0.33 10.40
C VAL A 41 -5.54 1.72 10.99
N GLY A 42 -5.39 2.72 10.12
CA GLY A 42 -5.03 4.09 10.50
C GLY A 42 -3.52 4.37 10.64
N MET A 43 -2.67 3.34 10.60
CA MET A 43 -1.21 3.55 10.45
C MET A 43 -0.78 3.83 9.01
N VAL A 44 -1.65 3.53 8.04
CA VAL A 44 -1.39 3.70 6.61
C VAL A 44 -2.36 4.74 6.09
N LYS A 45 -1.84 5.73 5.37
CA LYS A 45 -2.64 6.78 4.74
C LYS A 45 -2.24 6.97 3.30
N CYS A 46 -3.22 7.25 2.47
CA CYS A 46 -3.03 7.71 1.11
C CYS A 46 -2.76 9.21 1.11
N ILE A 47 -1.78 9.64 0.33
CA ILE A 47 -1.35 11.05 0.29
C ILE A 47 -1.89 11.76 -0.96
N ALA A 48 -2.43 11.01 -1.92
CA ALA A 48 -3.05 11.55 -3.11
C ALA A 48 -4.41 10.91 -3.34
N ASP A 49 -5.26 11.57 -4.12
CA ASP A 49 -6.52 10.98 -4.56
C ASP A 49 -6.23 9.92 -5.63
N ARG A 50 -6.99 8.83 -5.59
CA ARG A 50 -6.97 7.81 -6.64
C ARG A 50 -7.51 8.35 -7.96
N GLN A 51 -8.44 9.31 -7.91
CA GLN A 51 -9.05 9.95 -9.07
C GLN A 51 -8.18 11.07 -9.67
N ASP A 52 -7.09 11.46 -9.01
CA ASP A 52 -6.15 12.40 -9.60
C ASP A 52 -5.57 11.82 -10.91
N GLU A 53 -5.71 12.56 -12.00
CA GLU A 53 -5.23 12.21 -13.33
C GLU A 53 -3.69 12.16 -13.42
N ARG A 54 -3.01 12.73 -12.42
CA ARG A 54 -1.54 12.78 -12.39
C ARG A 54 -0.94 11.46 -11.89
N GLY A 55 -0.16 10.83 -12.76
CA GLY A 55 0.70 9.69 -12.44
C GLY A 55 -0.03 8.36 -12.28
N THR A 56 0.65 7.26 -12.62
CA THR A 56 0.12 5.89 -12.60
C THR A 56 0.12 5.25 -11.20
N TYR A 57 0.83 5.86 -10.24
CA TYR A 57 1.02 5.32 -8.91
C TYR A 57 0.42 6.22 -7.84
N LEU A 58 -0.11 5.59 -6.81
CA LEU A 58 -0.70 6.20 -5.64
C LEU A 58 0.29 6.04 -4.46
N PRO A 59 0.78 7.16 -3.88
CA PRO A 59 1.70 7.12 -2.76
C PRO A 59 0.97 6.84 -1.44
N LEU A 60 1.42 5.81 -0.74
CA LEU A 60 0.97 5.43 0.59
C LEU A 60 2.06 5.75 1.62
N LYS A 61 1.69 6.48 2.67
CA LYS A 61 2.54 6.77 3.82
C LYS A 61 2.19 5.82 4.96
N ILE A 62 3.21 5.17 5.50
CA ILE A 62 3.10 4.37 6.71
C ILE A 62 3.71 5.19 7.87
N LYS A 63 2.98 5.29 8.98
CA LYS A 63 3.47 5.95 10.20
C LYS A 63 4.79 5.31 10.65
N ASN A 64 5.72 6.13 11.12
CA ASN A 64 7.07 5.72 11.54
C ASN A 64 7.93 5.08 10.42
N ARG A 65 7.60 5.30 9.14
CA ARG A 65 8.47 4.95 8.02
C ARG A 65 8.83 6.18 7.20
N SER A 66 10.12 6.34 6.92
CA SER A 66 10.62 7.51 6.19
C SER A 66 10.11 7.56 4.75
N PHE A 67 10.10 6.41 4.07
CA PHE A 67 9.74 6.33 2.64
C PHE A 67 8.25 6.07 2.41
N TYR A 68 7.77 6.52 1.25
CA TYR A 68 6.47 6.16 0.71
C TYR A 68 6.53 4.79 0.04
N TYR A 69 5.38 4.13 0.02
CA TYR A 69 5.11 2.92 -0.75
C TYR A 69 4.22 3.29 -1.94
N LEU A 70 4.36 2.56 -3.05
CA LEU A 70 3.67 2.88 -4.28
C LEU A 70 2.72 1.76 -4.64
N VAL A 71 1.43 2.07 -4.82
CA VAL A 71 0.44 1.15 -5.38
C VAL A 71 0.01 1.63 -6.75
N ASN A 72 -0.16 0.71 -7.70
CA ASN A 72 -0.60 1.08 -9.05
C ASN A 72 -2.10 1.43 -9.04
N LYS A 73 -2.47 2.60 -9.57
CA LYS A 73 -3.87 3.06 -9.65
C LYS A 73 -4.72 2.20 -10.58
N SER A 74 -4.12 1.57 -11.60
CA SER A 74 -4.78 0.65 -12.52
C SER A 74 -4.95 -0.76 -11.96
N GLY A 75 -4.57 -1.00 -10.70
CA GLY A 75 -4.80 -2.27 -10.02
C GLY A 75 -6.27 -2.53 -9.72
N THR A 76 -6.60 -3.78 -9.36
CA THR A 76 -7.96 -4.16 -8.98
C THR A 76 -8.25 -3.78 -7.53
N PHE A 77 -9.22 -2.90 -7.32
CA PHE A 77 -9.75 -2.55 -6.00
C PHE A 77 -11.08 -3.29 -5.78
N VAL A 78 -11.03 -4.43 -5.10
CA VAL A 78 -12.22 -5.29 -4.88
C VAL A 78 -13.34 -4.53 -4.16
N ASN A 79 -12.99 -3.64 -3.22
CA ASN A 79 -13.92 -2.72 -2.59
C ASN A 79 -13.28 -1.34 -2.45
N SER A 80 -13.48 -0.49 -3.47
CA SER A 80 -12.90 0.86 -3.52
C SER A 80 -13.37 1.74 -2.36
N LYS A 81 -14.66 1.73 -2.00
CA LYS A 81 -15.19 2.54 -0.89
C LYS A 81 -14.54 2.19 0.44
N LEU A 82 -14.36 0.89 0.71
CA LEU A 82 -13.69 0.43 1.92
C LEU A 82 -12.21 0.80 1.92
N PHE A 83 -11.54 0.71 0.76
CA PHE A 83 -10.18 1.20 0.61
C PHE A 83 -10.09 2.70 0.92
N ASP A 84 -10.92 3.52 0.29
CA ASP A 84 -10.94 4.97 0.47
C ASP A 84 -11.25 5.35 1.93
N HIS A 85 -12.15 4.62 2.60
CA HIS A 85 -12.46 4.83 4.02
C HIS A 85 -11.31 4.43 4.96
N THR A 86 -10.60 3.34 4.66
CA THR A 86 -9.50 2.84 5.52
C THR A 86 -8.17 3.53 5.29
N MET A 87 -7.99 4.15 4.12
CA MET A 87 -6.76 4.80 3.67
C MET A 87 -6.87 6.32 3.59
N GLY A 88 -8.03 6.90 3.91
CA GLY A 88 -8.24 8.35 4.02
C GLY A 88 -7.51 9.03 5.18
#